data_AF-A0A1H3SZ83-F1
#
_entry.id   AF-A0A1H3SZ83-F1
#
_cell.length_a   1.000
_cell.length_b   1.000
_cell.length_c   1.000
_cell.angle_alpha   90.00
_cell.angle_beta   90.00
_cell.angle_gamma   90.00
#
_symmetry.space_group_name_H-M   'P 1'
#
loop_
_entity.id
_entity.type
_entity.pdbx_description
1 polymer ?
#
loop_
_entity_poly.entity_id
_entity_poly.type
_entity_poly.pdbx_seq_one_letter_code
_entity_poly.pdbx_strand_id
1 'polypeptide(L)' 'MLKTGITWRELPHEVAGCSGVTCWRRLRDWTEAGVFEAVHELLLDQ' A
#
# COMPACT_ATOMS: atom_id res chain seq x y z
N MET A 1 -2.07 21.97 -11.98
CA MET A 1 -1.18 20.83 -12.29
C MET A 1 -1.17 19.91 -11.07
N LEU A 2 -1.86 18.76 -11.11
CA LEU A 2 -1.78 17.75 -10.05
C LEU A 2 -0.45 17.01 -10.24
N LYS A 3 0.52 17.25 -9.36
CA LYS A 3 1.72 16.41 -9.31
C LYS A 3 1.28 15.08 -8.69
N THR A 4 1.09 14.06 -9.52
CA THR A 4 0.76 12.72 -9.05
C THR A 4 1.96 12.11 -8.33
N GLY A 5 1.80 11.86 -7.04
CA GLY A 5 2.77 11.22 -6.18
C GLY A 5 3.24 12.12 -5.03
N ILE A 6 3.09 11.63 -3.81
CA ILE A 6 3.81 12.10 -2.62
C ILE A 6 4.83 11.03 -2.25
N THR A 7 5.98 11.42 -1.72
CA THR A 7 6.92 10.41 -1.21
C THR A 7 6.34 9.73 0.05
N TRP A 8 6.84 8.55 0.39
CA TRP A 8 6.48 7.90 1.65
C TRP A 8 6.79 8.75 2.89
N ARG A 9 7.75 9.67 2.82
CA ARG A 9 8.04 10.58 3.91
C ARG A 9 7.00 11.70 4.05
N GLU A 10 6.30 12.02 2.95
CA GLU A 10 5.27 13.06 2.88
C GLU A 10 3.85 12.51 3.05
N LEU A 11 3.69 11.20 3.19
CA LEU A 11 2.39 10.58 3.46
C LEU A 11 1.84 11.07 4.81
N PRO A 12 0.69 11.75 4.84
CA PRO A 12 0.15 12.27 6.09
C PRO A 12 -0.30 11.15 7.01
N HIS A 13 0.02 11.28 8.30
CA HIS A 13 -0.27 10.25 9.29
C HIS A 13 -1.78 10.10 9.53
N GLU A 14 -2.53 11.19 9.44
CA GLU A 14 -3.98 11.23 9.64
C GLU A 14 -4.76 10.41 8.60
N VAL A 15 -4.23 10.25 7.38
CA VAL A 15 -4.87 9.43 6.34
C VAL A 15 -4.35 8.00 6.33
N ALA A 16 -3.07 7.79 6.66
CA ALA A 16 -2.44 6.47 6.62
C ALA A 16 -2.57 5.68 7.94
N GLY A 17 -2.90 6.36 9.05
CA GLY A 17 -2.92 5.80 10.40
C GLY A 17 -1.56 5.35 10.92
N CYS A 18 -0.48 5.59 10.17
CA CYS A 18 0.89 5.24 10.49
C CYS A 18 1.87 6.12 9.70
N SER A 19 3.17 6.06 10.03
CA SER A 19 4.19 6.73 9.23
C SER A 19 4.26 6.11 7.83
N GLY A 20 4.57 6.88 6.80
CA GLY A 20 4.67 6.30 5.46
C GLY A 20 5.82 5.32 5.28
N VAL A 21 6.86 5.36 6.13
CA VAL A 21 7.88 4.29 6.21
C VAL A 21 7.26 2.97 6.68
N THR A 22 6.39 3.02 7.69
CA THR A 22 5.64 1.84 8.16
C THR A 22 4.67 1.36 7.09
N CYS A 23 3.97 2.27 6.41
CA CYS A 23 3.07 1.94 5.30
C CYS A 23 3.82 1.21 4.18
N TRP A 24 4.96 1.76 3.73
CA TRP A 24 5.78 1.14 2.68
C TRP A 24 6.30 -0.24 3.08
N ARG A 25 6.75 -0.42 4.33
CA ARG A 25 7.18 -1.75 4.79
C ARG A 25 6.06 -2.77 4.72
N ARG A 26 4.87 -2.44 5.22
CA ARG A 26 3.71 -3.34 5.15
C ARG A 26 3.32 -3.67 3.71
N LEU A 27 3.31 -2.66 2.84
CA LEU A 27 3.04 -2.84 1.42
C LEU A 27 4.02 -3.83 0.79
N ARG A 28 5.32 -3.63 1.02
CA ARG A 28 6.38 -4.53 0.54
C ARG A 28 6.21 -5.94 1.11
N ASP A 29 5.97 -6.07 2.41
CA ASP A 29 5.83 -7.38 3.06
C ASP A 29 4.59 -8.14 2.49
N TRP A 30 3.51 -7.42 2.13
CA TRP A 30 2.36 -8.02 1.44
C TRP A 30 2.64 -8.41 0.00
N THR A 31 3.41 -7.60 -0.73
CA THR A 31 3.87 -7.96 -2.08
C THR A 31 4.75 -9.20 -2.05
N GLU A 32 5.71 -9.28 -1.13
CA GLU A 32 6.60 -10.44 -0.97
C GLU A 32 5.83 -11.71 -0.55
N ALA A 33 4.76 -11.57 0.22
CA ALA A 33 3.89 -12.66 0.62
C ALA A 33 2.85 -13.07 -0.45
N GLY A 34 2.81 -12.40 -1.62
CA GLY A 34 1.86 -12.70 -2.69
C GLY A 34 0.39 -12.41 -2.33
N VAL A 35 0.15 -11.51 -1.39
CA VAL A 35 -1.19 -11.23 -0.86
C VAL A 35 -2.09 -10.66 -1.95
N PHE A 36 -1.55 -9.82 -2.84
CA PHE A 36 -2.35 -9.18 -3.88
C PHE A 36 -2.84 -10.18 -4.92
N GLU A 37 -1.98 -11.13 -5.30
CA GLU A 37 -2.31 -12.23 -6.21
C GLU A 37 -3.41 -13.10 -5.59
N ALA A 38 -3.25 -13.52 -4.34
CA ALA A 38 -4.24 -14.34 -3.64
C ALA A 38 -5.61 -13.64 -3.51
N VAL A 39 -5.60 -12.35 -3.18
CA VAL A 39 -6.84 -11.55 -3.09
C VAL A 39 -7.47 -11.37 -4.47
N HIS A 40 -6.67 -11.14 -5.51
CA HIS A 40 -7.17 -10.99 -6.87
C HIS A 40 -7.83 -12.28 -7.38
N GLU A 41 -7.21 -13.43 -7.16
CA GLU A 41 -7.80 -14.75 -7.49
C GLU A 41 -9.12 -14.98 -6.75
N LEU A 42 -9.17 -14.68 -5.45
CA LEU A 42 -10.40 -14.81 -4.65
C LEU A 42 -11.53 -13.92 -5.17
N LEU A 43 -11.22 -12.71 -5.64
CA LEU A 43 -12.21 -11.77 -6.18
C LEU A 43 -12.68 -12.12 -7.59
N LEU A 44 -11.86 -12.83 -8.38
CA LEU A 44 -12.23 -13.29 -9.72
C LEU A 44 -13.11 -14.55 -9.70
N ASP A 45 -13.08 -15.31 -8.61
CA ASP A 45 -13.94 -16.48 -8.38
C ASP A 45 -15.31 -16.10 -7.76
N GLN A 46 -15.73 -14.83 -7.89
CA GLN A 46 -17.00 -14.29 -7.39
C GLN A 46 -17.96 -13.91 -8.54
#